data_AF-A0A068RLA2-F1
#
_entry.id   AF-A0A068RLA2-F1
#
_cell.length_a   1.000
_cell.length_b   1.000
_cell.length_c   1.000
_cell.angle_alpha   90.00
_cell.angle_beta   90.00
_cell.angle_gamma   90.00
#
_symmetry.space_group_name_H-M   'P 1'
#
loop_
_entity.id
_entity.type
_entity.pdbx_description
1 polymer ?
#
loop_
_entity_poly.entity_id
_entity_poly.type
_entity_poly.pdbx_seq_one_letter_code
_entity_poly.pdbx_strand_id
1 'polypeptide(L)'
;MEASSGNADQDFNNSLEATYKLVGKMTSTLKMELRSKQEAKCDTALSLAVFGVQCIKNRLTLMKTTLEASNKWQVLEMRSAIIPTTWNERANLLKIFEL
;
A
#
# COMPACT_ATOMS: atom_id res chain seq x y z
N MET A 1 -16.14 -3.59 18.17
CA MET A 1 -17.03 -3.23 17.05
C MET A 1 -16.42 -2.00 16.40
N GLU A 2 -15.57 -2.18 15.39
CA GLU A 2 -14.90 -1.03 14.75
C GLU A 2 -15.83 -0.48 13.66
N ALA A 3 -16.42 0.67 13.95
CA ALA A 3 -17.26 1.40 13.03
C ALA A 3 -16.37 2.15 12.04
N SER A 4 -16.34 1.70 10.78
CA SER A 4 -15.86 2.52 9.67
C SER A 4 -16.94 3.55 9.38
N SER A 5 -16.74 4.78 9.84
CA SER A 5 -17.63 5.90 9.55
C SER A 5 -17.68 6.10 8.04
N GLY A 6 -18.81 5.72 7.45
CA GLY A 6 -19.01 5.75 6.01
C GLY A 6 -18.83 7.14 5.43
N ASN A 7 -18.08 7.21 4.32
CA ASN A 7 -18.13 8.10 3.16
C ASN A 7 -18.47 9.60 3.27
N ALA A 8 -18.80 10.15 4.43
CA ALA A 8 -18.99 11.56 4.67
C ALA A 8 -17.70 12.10 5.30
N ASP A 9 -16.93 12.84 4.50
CA ASP A 9 -15.79 13.64 4.92
C ASP A 9 -14.56 12.87 5.41
N GLN A 10 -14.00 12.04 4.52
CA GLN A 10 -12.57 11.75 4.63
C GLN A 10 -11.79 13.02 4.31
N ASP A 11 -11.45 13.80 5.35
CA ASP A 11 -10.64 15.00 5.23
C ASP A 11 -9.34 14.67 4.48
N PHE A 12 -8.97 15.54 3.54
CA PHE A 12 -7.74 15.39 2.75
C PHE A 12 -6.51 15.19 3.66
N ASN A 13 -6.46 15.92 4.77
CA ASN A 13 -5.38 15.83 5.76
C ASN A 13 -5.33 14.46 6.45
N ASN A 14 -6.49 13.91 6.85
CA ASN A 14 -6.56 12.60 7.48
C ASN A 14 -6.13 11.49 6.50
N SER A 15 -6.51 11.62 5.24
CA SER A 15 -6.13 10.67 4.18
C SER A 15 -4.63 10.72 3.91
N LEU A 16 -4.06 11.92 3.85
CA LEU A 16 -2.62 12.14 3.66
C LEU A 16 -1.81 11.56 4.83
N GLU A 17 -2.23 11.79 6.07
CA GLU A 17 -1.57 11.25 7.26
C GLU A 17 -1.63 9.71 7.28
N ALA A 18 -2.77 9.13 6.90
CA ALA A 18 -2.92 7.69 6.77
C ALA A 18 -1.96 7.11 5.71
N THR A 19 -1.79 7.79 4.56
CA THR A 19 -0.81 7.42 3.53
C THR A 19 0.61 7.44 4.10
N TYR A 20 1.01 8.52 4.77
CA TYR A 20 2.36 8.62 5.36
C TYR A 20 2.60 7.54 6.42
N LYS A 21 1.62 7.27 7.28
CA LYS A 21 1.68 6.18 8.27
C LYS A 21 1.86 4.83 7.58
N LEU A 22 1.15 4.58 6.49
CA LEU A 22 1.27 3.32 5.73
C LEU A 22 2.65 3.20 5.08
N VAL A 23 3.16 4.25 4.43
CA VAL A 23 4.51 4.27 3.84
C VAL A 23 5.59 4.07 4.90
N GLY A 24 5.44 4.72 6.06
CA GLY A 24 6.34 4.55 7.20
C GLY A 24 6.33 3.11 7.73
N LYS A 25 5.15 2.48 7.83
CA LYS A 25 5.01 1.06 8.18
C LYS A 25 5.67 0.15 7.15
N MET A 26 5.36 0.31 5.86
CA MET A 26 5.95 -0.49 4.77
C MET A 26 7.49 -0.42 4.78
N THR A 27 8.04 0.80 4.92
CA THR A 27 9.47 1.03 5.01
C THR A 27 10.07 0.37 6.25
N SER A 28 9.40 0.47 7.40
CA SER A 28 9.87 -0.15 8.65
C SER A 28 9.84 -1.68 8.57
N THR A 29 8.80 -2.26 7.98
CA THR A 29 8.70 -3.70 7.72
C THR A 29 9.82 -4.15 6.78
N LEU A 30 10.09 -3.42 5.69
CA LEU A 30 11.17 -3.78 4.78
C LEU A 30 12.54 -3.68 5.47
N LYS A 31 12.77 -2.67 6.33
CA LYS A 31 13.97 -2.58 7.17
C LYS A 31 14.10 -3.76 8.13
N MET A 32 13.00 -4.20 8.75
CA MET A 32 13.00 -5.36 9.64
C MET A 32 13.34 -6.65 8.87
N GLU A 33 12.75 -6.85 7.70
CA GLU A 33 13.06 -7.99 6.83
C GLU A 33 14.51 -8.00 6.36
N LEU A 34 15.06 -6.83 6.01
CA LEU A 34 16.46 -6.68 5.65
C LEU A 34 17.39 -7.02 6.82
N ARG A 35 17.06 -6.58 8.04
CA ARG A 35 17.82 -6.94 9.25
C ARG A 35 17.75 -8.43 9.57
N SER A 36 16.58 -9.05 9.38
CA SER A 36 16.43 -10.50 9.56
C SER A 36 17.26 -11.30 8.56
N LYS A 37 17.59 -10.72 7.41
CA LYS A 37 18.34 -11.34 6.31
C LYS A 37 19.73 -10.71 6.14
N GLN A 38 20.35 -10.26 7.24
CA GLN A 38 21.62 -9.53 7.21
C GLN A 38 22.79 -10.31 6.59
N GLU A 39 22.72 -11.65 6.59
CA GLU A 39 23.72 -12.52 5.95
C GLU A 39 23.40 -12.86 4.47
N ALA A 40 22.29 -12.34 3.94
CA ALA A 40 21.90 -12.56 2.54
C ALA A 40 22.72 -11.68 1.58
N LYS A 41 22.84 -12.14 0.33
CA LYS A 41 23.50 -11.37 -0.73
C LYS A 41 22.77 -10.04 -0.97
N CYS A 42 23.50 -9.00 -1.35
CA CYS A 42 22.94 -7.70 -1.71
C CYS A 42 21.83 -7.81 -2.76
N ASP A 43 21.96 -8.72 -3.74
CA ASP A 43 20.93 -8.97 -4.75
C ASP A 43 19.60 -9.45 -4.13
N THR A 44 19.68 -10.29 -3.10
CA THR A 44 18.50 -10.75 -2.37
C THR A 44 17.86 -9.58 -1.63
N ALA A 45 18.65 -8.70 -1.00
CA ALA A 45 18.15 -7.50 -0.34
C ALA A 45 17.45 -6.53 -1.31
N LEU A 46 17.98 -6.35 -2.52
CA LEU A 46 17.38 -5.51 -3.57
C LEU A 46 16.12 -6.14 -4.19
N SER A 47 16.01 -7.47 -4.17
CA SER A 47 14.83 -8.19 -4.65
C SER A 47 13.64 -8.14 -3.69
N LEU A 48 13.87 -7.77 -2.42
CA LEU A 48 12.81 -7.70 -1.42
C LEU A 48 11.86 -6.54 -1.73
N ALA A 49 10.57 -6.86 -1.71
CA ALA A 49 9.51 -5.89 -1.86
C ALA A 49 8.47 -6.10 -0.75
N VAL A 50 8.01 -5.00 -0.16
CA VAL A 50 6.85 -4.99 0.73
C VAL A 50 5.68 -4.39 -0.04
N PHE A 51 4.56 -5.09 -0.02
CA PHE A 51 3.31 -4.61 -0.61
C PHE A 51 2.41 -4.06 0.47
N GLY A 52 1.80 -2.90 0.21
CA GLY A 52 0.82 -2.29 1.08
C GLY A 52 -0.42 -1.94 0.28
N VAL A 53 -1.57 -2.21 0.87
CA VAL A 53 -2.86 -1.86 0.29
C VAL A 53 -3.44 -0.69 1.08
N GLN A 54 -3.88 0.34 0.37
CA GLN A 54 -4.54 1.50 0.95
C GLN A 54 -5.92 1.67 0.37
N CYS A 55 -6.91 1.89 1.23
CA CYS A 55 -8.25 2.27 0.83
C CYS A 55 -8.49 3.74 1.22
N ILE A 56 -8.68 4.61 0.22
CA ILE A 56 -9.10 6.01 0.41
C ILE A 56 -10.45 6.17 -0.27
N LYS A 57 -11.50 6.46 0.50
CA LYS A 57 -12.90 6.49 0.07
C LYS A 57 -13.27 5.19 -0.64
N ASN A 58 -13.57 5.28 -1.93
CA ASN A 58 -13.90 4.16 -2.81
C ASN A 58 -12.72 3.73 -3.69
N ARG A 59 -11.49 4.20 -3.48
CA ARG A 59 -10.32 3.79 -4.26
C ARG A 59 -9.42 2.91 -3.41
N LEU A 60 -9.20 1.69 -3.88
CA LEU A 60 -8.21 0.77 -3.37
C LEU A 60 -6.93 0.91 -4.21
N THR A 61 -5.80 1.19 -3.57
CA THR A 61 -4.50 1.36 -4.22
C THR A 61 -3.53 0.33 -3.67
N LEU A 62 -2.86 -0.41 -4.56
CA LEU A 62 -1.75 -1.29 -4.24
C LEU A 62 -0.43 -0.54 -4.45
N MET A 63 0.36 -0.46 -3.38
CA MET A 63 1.68 0.13 -3.38
C MET A 63 2.74 -0.95 -3.18
N LYS A 64 3.90 -0.73 -3.80
CA LYS A 64 5.10 -1.55 -3.65
C LYS A 64 6.21 -0.68 -3.11
N THR A 65 6.84 -1.12 -2.02
CA THR A 65 8.03 -0.50 -1.46
C THR A 65 9.23 -1.42 -1.66
N THR A 66 10.28 -0.92 -2.28
CA THR A 66 11.54 -1.62 -2.56
C THR A 66 12.74 -0.78 -2.13
N LEU A 67 13.87 -1.46 -1.95
CA LEU A 67 15.16 -0.80 -1.75
C LEU A 67 15.90 -0.75 -3.08
N GLU A 68 16.26 0.44 -3.54
CA GLU A 68 17.03 0.62 -4.76
C GLU A 68 18.54 0.43 -4.49
N ALA A 69 19.32 0.03 -5.50
CA ALA A 69 20.77 -0.11 -5.40
C ALA A 69 21.49 1.18 -4.96
N SER A 70 20.86 2.34 -5.18
CA SER A 70 21.30 3.65 -4.68
C SER A 70 21.12 3.86 -3.18
N ASN A 71 20.69 2.82 -2.44
CA ASN A 71 20.31 2.83 -1.03
C ASN A 71 19.16 3.80 -0.72
N LYS A 72 18.31 4.08 -1.70
CA LYS A 72 17.10 4.89 -1.56
C LYS A 72 15.86 4.00 -1.44
N TRP A 73 14.90 4.46 -0.65
CA TRP A 73 13.58 3.83 -0.58
C TRP A 73 12.76 4.24 -1.78
N GLN A 74 12.27 3.25 -2.52
CA GLN A 74 11.40 3.48 -3.66
C GLN A 74 10.00 3.01 -3.29
N VAL A 75 9.02 3.90 -3.39
CA VAL A 75 7.60 3.59 -3.20
C VAL A 75 6.89 3.85 -4.51
N LEU A 76 6.28 2.81 -5.08
CA LEU A 76 5.59 2.84 -6.36
C LEU A 76 4.12 2.48 -6.16
N GLU A 77 3.22 3.30 -6.69
CA GLU A 77 1.84 2.90 -6.92
C GLU A 77 1.80 1.92 -8.09
N MET A 78 1.37 0.68 -7.86
CA MET A 78 1.33 -0.33 -8.91
C MET A 78 0.00 -0.33 -9.65
N ARG A 79 -1.09 -0.42 -8.90
CA ARG A 79 -2.45 -0.60 -9.43
C ARG A 79 -3.44 0.07 -8.50
N SER A 80 -4.59 0.41 -9.07
CA SER A 80 -5.72 0.93 -8.31
C SER A 80 -7.03 0.43 -8.87
N ALA A 81 -8.00 0.18 -7.99
CA ALA A 81 -9.35 -0.21 -8.36
C ALA A 81 -10.37 0.63 -7.58
N ILE A 82 -11.56 0.76 -8.14
CA ILE A 82 -12.68 1.46 -7.49
C ILE A 82 -13.55 0.40 -6.80
N ILE A 83 -13.74 0.53 -5.50
CA ILE A 83 -14.67 -0.23 -4.69
C ILE A 83 -16.08 0.23 -5.04
N PRO A 84 -16.91 -0.62 -5.66
CA PRO A 84 -18.27 -0.24 -6.00
C PRO A 84 -19.09 -0.11 -4.73
N THR A 85 -19.72 1.05 -4.57
CA THR A 85 -20.65 1.33 -3.48
C THR A 85 -22.10 1.18 -3.92
N THR A 86 -22.33 1.04 -5.23
CA THR A 86 -23.64 0.85 -5.84
C THR A 86 -23.70 -0.43 -6.68
N TRP A 87 -24.90 -1.02 -6.81
CA TRP A 87 -25.11 -2.27 -7.54
C TRP A 87 -24.74 -2.19 -9.03
N ASN A 88 -24.83 -0.99 -9.62
CA ASN A 88 -24.48 -0.74 -11.02
C ASN A 88 -22.97 -0.83 -11.28
N GLU A 89 -22.16 -0.54 -10.25
CA GLU A 89 -20.70 -0.53 -10.37
C GLU A 89 -20.08 -1.90 -10.07
N ARG A 90 -20.87 -2.94 -9.80
CA ARG A 90 -20.40 -4.28 -9.37
C ARG A 90 -19.38 -4.92 -10.32
N ALA A 91 -19.37 -4.55 -11.60
CA ALA A 91 -18.36 -5.01 -12.55
C ALA A 91 -16.94 -4.59 -12.14
N ASN A 92 -16.78 -3.49 -11.39
CA ASN A 92 -15.51 -3.04 -10.85
C ASN A 92 -14.97 -3.97 -9.73
N LEU A 93 -15.79 -4.84 -9.15
CA LEU A 93 -15.32 -5.87 -8.21
C LEU A 93 -14.25 -6.77 -8.84
N LEU A 94 -14.38 -7.09 -10.13
CA LEU A 94 -13.39 -7.92 -10.83
C LEU A 94 -12.00 -7.29 -10.76
N LYS A 95 -11.91 -5.98 -11.01
CA LYS A 95 -10.65 -5.23 -10.94
C LYS A 95 -10.05 -5.18 -9.53
N ILE A 96 -10.88 -5.31 -8.50
CA ILE A 96 -10.41 -5.39 -7.11
C ILE A 96 -9.76 -6.75 -6.83
N PHE A 97 -10.32 -7.83 -7.37
CA PHE A 97 -9.74 -9.17 -7.22
C PHE A 97 -8.49 -9.38 -8.08
N GLU A 98 -8.27 -8.56 -9.10
CA GLU A 98 -7.08 -8.56 -9.96
C GLU A 98 -5.94 -7.66 -9.46
N LEU A 99 -6.11 -6.98 -8.33
CA LEU A 99 -5.09 -6.11 -7.74
C LEU A 99 -3.84 -6.88 -7.32
#